data_AF-T0ZJL6-F1
#
_entry.id   AF-T0ZJL6-F1
#
_cell.length_a   1.000
_cell.length_b   1.000
_cell.length_c   1.000
_cell.angle_alpha   90.00
_cell.angle_beta   90.00
_cell.angle_gamma   90.00
#
_symmetry.space_group_name_H-M   'P 1'
#
loop_
_entity.id
_entity.type
_entity.pdbx_description
1 polymer ?
#
loop_
_entity_poly.entity_id
_entity_poly.type
_entity_poly.pdbx_seq_one_letter_code
_entity_poly.pdbx_strand_id
1 'polypeptide(L)'
;MFAAKGALPNPHNTSPRVPHLVPRHGLAREISRRGLCSRAQAEAAVRAGRVQVNGRLARDPEQPCTAHTRIDLDGHPALPSERIYLALNKPRGLLTTVRDEQGRDTIYTLLADADLPWLAPIGRLDKASEGLLC
;
A
#
# COMPACT_ATOMS: atom_id res chain seq x y z
N MET A 1 -33.19 19.65 -40.23
CA MET A 1 -31.90 19.38 -39.55
C MET A 1 -32.09 18.20 -38.60
N PHE A 2 -31.35 17.11 -38.87
CA PHE A 2 -30.99 15.98 -38.03
C PHE A 2 -32.07 15.09 -37.39
N ALA A 3 -32.35 13.98 -38.09
CA ALA A 3 -32.97 12.78 -37.54
C ALA A 3 -31.92 11.92 -36.80
N ALA A 4 -32.26 11.47 -35.59
CA ALA A 4 -31.48 10.55 -34.78
C ALA A 4 -31.46 9.15 -35.40
N LYS A 5 -30.28 8.67 -35.80
CA LYS A 5 -30.05 7.26 -36.14
C LYS A 5 -29.77 6.49 -34.84
N GLY A 6 -30.75 5.72 -34.38
CA GLY A 6 -30.54 4.66 -33.41
C GLY A 6 -29.63 3.59 -34.00
N ALA A 7 -28.49 3.33 -33.34
CA ALA A 7 -27.61 2.24 -33.71
C ALA A 7 -28.23 0.90 -33.27
N LEU A 8 -28.43 -0.01 -34.24
CA LEU A 8 -28.84 -1.38 -33.97
C LEU A 8 -27.72 -2.14 -33.24
N PRO A 9 -28.03 -3.01 -32.27
CA PRO A 9 -27.03 -3.81 -31.58
C PRO A 9 -26.43 -4.86 -32.53
N ASN A 10 -25.09 -4.98 -32.51
CA ASN A 10 -24.31 -5.89 -33.34
C ASN A 10 -24.49 -7.36 -32.87
N PRO A 11 -24.92 -8.30 -33.73
CA PRO A 11 -25.30 -9.67 -33.34
C PRO A 11 -24.11 -10.63 -33.03
N HIS A 12 -22.86 -10.16 -33.05
CA HIS A 12 -21.67 -11.03 -32.97
C HIS A 12 -20.87 -10.98 -31.66
N ASN A 13 -21.34 -10.32 -30.60
CA ASN A 13 -20.62 -10.31 -29.32
C ASN A 13 -21.28 -11.23 -28.27
N THR A 14 -21.16 -12.53 -28.47
CA THR A 14 -21.50 -13.59 -27.50
C THR A 14 -20.25 -14.14 -26.80
N SER A 15 -19.28 -13.28 -26.50
CA SER A 15 -18.25 -13.67 -25.54
C SER A 15 -18.84 -13.59 -24.14
N PRO A 16 -18.83 -14.68 -23.33
CA PRO A 16 -19.26 -14.59 -21.95
C PRO A 16 -18.40 -13.56 -21.25
N ARG A 17 -19.02 -12.50 -20.70
CA ARG A 17 -18.33 -11.53 -19.83
C ARG A 17 -17.79 -12.34 -18.66
N VAL A 18 -16.49 -12.62 -18.67
CA VAL A 18 -15.80 -13.18 -17.51
C VAL A 18 -16.02 -12.18 -16.38
N PRO A 19 -16.70 -12.54 -15.28
CA PRO A 19 -16.86 -11.60 -14.18
C PRO A 19 -15.45 -11.18 -13.74
N HIS A 20 -15.18 -9.88 -13.73
CA HIS A 20 -13.89 -9.35 -13.32
C HIS A 20 -13.61 -9.83 -11.89
N LEU A 21 -12.78 -10.86 -11.75
CA LEU A 21 -12.34 -11.37 -10.46
C LEU A 21 -11.60 -10.23 -9.76
N VAL A 22 -12.15 -9.78 -8.63
CA VAL A 22 -11.48 -8.77 -7.80
C VAL A 22 -10.09 -9.30 -7.45
N PRO A 23 -9.00 -8.58 -7.79
CA PRO A 23 -7.65 -9.03 -7.50
C PRO A 23 -7.49 -9.34 -6.01
N ARG A 24 -6.81 -10.46 -5.71
CA ARG A 24 -6.49 -10.89 -4.35
C ARG A 24 -5.00 -10.70 -4.10
N HIS A 25 -4.67 -10.18 -2.93
CA HIS A 25 -3.30 -9.98 -2.46
C HIS A 25 -3.17 -10.55 -1.05
N GLY A 26 -1.96 -10.94 -0.64
CA GLY A 26 -1.70 -11.41 0.72
C GLY A 26 -1.98 -10.32 1.77
N LEU A 27 -2.41 -10.73 2.95
CA LEU A 27 -2.80 -9.85 4.06
C LEU A 27 -1.72 -8.83 4.42
N ALA A 28 -0.46 -9.26 4.58
CA ALA A 28 0.63 -8.35 4.93
C ALA A 28 0.90 -7.31 3.84
N ARG A 29 0.76 -7.70 2.56
CA ARG A 29 0.85 -6.78 1.43
C ARG A 29 -0.30 -5.78 1.45
N GLU A 30 -1.52 -6.21 1.77
CA GLU A 30 -2.69 -5.33 1.87
C GLU A 30 -2.56 -4.32 3.01
N ILE A 31 -2.09 -4.74 4.19
CA ILE A 31 -1.83 -3.84 5.32
C ILE A 31 -0.83 -2.75 4.93
N SER A 32 0.27 -3.15 4.29
CA SER A 32 1.31 -2.20 3.88
C SER A 32 0.84 -1.26 2.77
N ARG A 33 0.09 -1.78 1.80
CA ARG A 33 -0.50 -0.98 0.72
C ARG A 33 -1.48 0.08 1.23
N ARG A 34 -2.16 -0.20 2.35
CA ARG A 34 -3.11 0.74 3.00
C ARG A 34 -2.43 1.73 3.94
N GLY A 35 -1.10 1.73 4.01
CA GLY A 35 -0.36 2.77 4.72
C GLY A 35 -0.30 2.61 6.24
N LEU A 36 -0.57 1.42 6.80
CA LEU A 36 -0.44 1.19 8.24
C LEU A 36 1.01 0.98 8.70
N CYS A 37 1.79 0.17 7.96
CA CYS A 37 3.18 -0.12 8.29
C CYS A 37 3.91 -0.79 7.12
N SER A 38 5.21 -1.04 7.26
CA SER A 38 5.95 -1.83 6.27
C SER A 38 5.42 -3.26 6.17
N ARG A 39 5.60 -3.91 5.02
CA ARG A 39 5.19 -5.32 4.83
C ARG A 39 5.81 -6.26 5.87
N ALA A 40 7.09 -6.08 6.21
CA ALA A 40 7.75 -6.90 7.23
C ALA A 40 7.14 -6.72 8.62
N GLN A 41 6.80 -5.49 9.01
CA GLN A 41 6.08 -5.22 10.25
C GLN A 41 4.67 -5.82 10.22
N ALA A 42 3.98 -5.73 9.10
CA ALA A 42 2.66 -6.35 8.92
C ALA A 42 2.73 -7.87 9.08
N GLU A 43 3.71 -8.54 8.46
CA GLU A 43 3.91 -9.98 8.63
C GLU A 43 4.16 -10.36 10.09
N ALA A 44 5.01 -9.60 10.80
CA ALA A 44 5.27 -9.81 12.22
C ALA A 44 4.01 -9.62 13.07
N ALA A 45 3.23 -8.57 12.81
CA ALA A 45 1.98 -8.29 13.51
C ALA A 45 0.93 -9.39 13.28
N VAL A 46 0.80 -9.89 12.06
CA VAL A 46 -0.10 -11.01 11.74
C VAL A 46 0.32 -12.27 12.49
N ARG A 47 1.61 -12.66 12.44
CA ARG A 47 2.13 -13.84 13.16
C ARG A 47 1.95 -13.72 14.69
N ALA A 48 2.08 -12.50 15.21
CA ALA A 48 1.86 -12.19 16.62
C ALA A 48 0.37 -12.20 17.04
N GLY A 49 -0.58 -12.33 16.10
CA GLY A 49 -2.00 -12.30 16.40
C GLY A 49 -2.49 -10.91 16.81
N ARG A 50 -1.97 -9.86 16.17
CA ARG A 50 -2.38 -8.46 16.38
C ARG A 50 -3.33 -7.93 15.31
N VAL A 51 -3.59 -8.74 14.28
CA VAL A 51 -4.39 -8.35 13.12
C VAL A 51 -5.71 -9.11 13.12
N GLN A 52 -6.80 -8.39 12.91
CA GLN A 52 -8.12 -8.95 12.70
C GLN A 52 -8.58 -8.73 11.25
N VAL A 53 -9.06 -9.80 10.62
CA VAL A 53 -9.69 -9.76 9.31
C VAL A 53 -11.17 -10.07 9.49
N ASN A 54 -12.03 -9.12 9.09
CA ASN A 54 -13.48 -9.18 9.28
C ASN A 54 -13.90 -9.45 10.74
N GLY A 55 -13.09 -9.05 11.73
CA GLY A 55 -13.36 -9.27 13.15
C GLY A 55 -12.90 -10.62 13.69
N ARG A 56 -12.10 -11.38 12.94
CA ARG A 56 -11.46 -12.62 13.39
C ARG A 56 -9.95 -12.48 13.35
N LEU A 57 -9.26 -13.02 14.35
CA LEU A 57 -7.82 -12.99 14.41
C LEU A 57 -7.19 -13.73 13.21
N ALA A 58 -6.32 -13.04 12.48
CA ALA A 58 -5.56 -13.62 11.38
C ALA A 58 -4.13 -13.94 11.84
N ARG A 59 -3.62 -15.12 11.46
CA ARG A 59 -2.24 -15.57 11.75
C ARG A 59 -1.42 -15.91 10.51
N ASP A 60 -2.06 -15.91 9.34
CA ASP A 60 -1.40 -16.15 8.06
C ASP A 60 -1.18 -14.83 7.30
N PRO A 61 0.09 -14.37 7.16
CA PRO A 61 0.40 -13.15 6.42
C PRO A 61 0.04 -13.19 4.93
N GLU A 62 -0.07 -14.38 4.34
CA GLU A 62 -0.41 -14.59 2.94
C GLU A 62 -1.91 -14.84 2.72
N GLN A 63 -2.72 -14.77 3.79
CA GLN A 63 -4.16 -14.93 3.71
C GLN A 63 -4.73 -14.03 2.59
N PRO A 64 -5.40 -14.60 1.56
CA PRO A 64 -5.89 -13.81 0.44
C PRO A 64 -6.94 -12.78 0.86
N CYS A 65 -6.66 -11.53 0.56
CA CYS A 65 -7.50 -10.38 0.86
C CYS A 65 -7.82 -9.60 -0.42
N THR A 66 -9.00 -9.00 -0.47
CA THR A 66 -9.41 -8.07 -1.54
C THR A 66 -9.30 -6.63 -1.05
N ALA A 67 -9.45 -5.67 -1.95
CA ALA A 67 -9.54 -4.25 -1.59
C ALA A 67 -10.70 -3.93 -0.63
N HIS A 68 -11.73 -4.77 -0.57
CA HIS A 68 -12.90 -4.60 0.29
C HIS A 68 -12.80 -5.35 1.62
N THR A 69 -11.75 -6.15 1.83
CA THR A 69 -11.56 -6.87 3.10
C THR A 69 -11.38 -5.87 4.24
N ARG A 70 -12.16 -6.02 5.32
CA ARG A 70 -12.00 -5.23 6.54
C ARG A 70 -10.82 -5.78 7.33
N ILE A 71 -9.80 -4.96 7.51
CA ILE A 71 -8.57 -5.31 8.23
C ILE A 71 -8.40 -4.31 9.35
N ASP A 72 -8.05 -4.79 10.52
CA ASP A 72 -7.77 -4.00 11.72
C ASP A 72 -6.45 -4.46 12.33
N LEU A 73 -5.59 -3.53 12.70
CA LEU A 73 -4.32 -3.79 13.36
C LEU A 73 -4.34 -3.04 14.69
N ASP A 74 -4.37 -3.79 15.81
CA ASP A 74 -4.43 -3.22 17.16
C ASP A 74 -5.52 -2.14 17.37
N GLY A 75 -6.69 -2.30 16.75
CA GLY A 75 -7.79 -1.31 16.83
C GLY A 75 -7.70 -0.18 15.81
N HIS A 76 -6.67 -0.16 14.96
CA HIS A 76 -6.55 0.76 13.84
C HIS A 76 -7.05 0.12 12.54
N PRO A 77 -8.19 0.56 11.99
CA PRO A 77 -8.70 0.01 10.75
C PRO A 77 -7.80 0.39 9.57
N ALA A 78 -7.42 -0.61 8.76
CA ALA A 78 -6.73 -0.39 7.49
C ALA A 78 -7.75 0.10 6.46
N LEU A 79 -8.06 1.39 6.50
CA LEU A 79 -8.94 2.02 5.54
C LEU A 79 -8.25 2.07 4.16
N PRO A 80 -9.01 2.05 3.06
CA PRO A 80 -8.45 2.38 1.75
C PRO A 80 -7.80 3.77 1.82
N SER A 81 -6.49 3.88 1.63
CA SER A 81 -5.80 5.17 1.60
C SER A 81 -5.78 5.74 0.19
N GLU A 82 -5.79 7.07 0.10
CA GLU A 82 -5.38 7.73 -1.13
C GLU A 82 -3.90 7.45 -1.40
N ARG A 83 -3.53 7.44 -2.69
CA ARG A 83 -2.14 7.23 -3.09
C ARG A 83 -1.39 8.53 -2.95
N ILE A 84 -0.43 8.56 -2.03
CA ILE A 84 0.47 9.70 -1.81
C ILE A 84 1.82 9.37 -2.44
N TYR A 85 2.34 10.33 -3.20
CA TYR A 85 3.68 10.27 -3.79
C TYR A 85 4.43 11.54 -3.38
N LEU A 86 5.63 11.39 -2.82
CA LEU A 86 6.46 12.52 -2.41
C LEU A 86 7.75 12.52 -3.22
N ALA A 87 8.07 13.66 -3.83
CA ALA A 87 9.39 13.91 -4.39
C ALA A 87 10.23 14.64 -3.35
N LEU A 88 11.19 13.94 -2.75
CA LEU A 88 12.08 14.46 -1.73
C LEU A 88 13.44 14.79 -2.34
N ASN A 89 13.91 16.02 -2.18
CA ASN A 89 15.33 16.32 -2.36
C ASN A 89 16.08 15.89 -1.11
N LYS A 90 16.60 14.67 -1.11
CA LYS A 90 17.28 14.07 0.03
C LYS A 90 18.64 14.77 0.25
N PRO A 91 18.92 15.35 1.44
CA PRO A 91 20.24 15.85 1.77
C PRO A 91 21.23 14.70 2.06
N ARG A 92 22.52 15.02 2.01
CA ARG A 92 23.57 14.10 2.47
C ARG A 92 23.45 13.83 3.97
N GLY A 93 24.01 12.70 4.41
CA GLY A 93 24.05 12.32 5.82
C GLY A 93 22.89 11.41 6.26
N LEU A 94 21.78 11.39 5.53
CA LEU A 94 20.63 10.53 5.83
C LEU A 94 20.68 9.19 5.10
N LEU A 95 20.16 8.14 5.72
CA LEU A 95 19.98 6.83 5.10
C LEU A 95 18.59 6.69 4.48
N THR A 96 18.52 6.06 3.30
CA THR A 96 17.26 5.58 2.70
C THR A 96 16.92 4.18 3.24
N THR A 97 16.61 4.11 4.53
CA THR A 97 16.16 2.89 5.22
C THR A 97 15.04 3.22 6.21
N VAL A 98 14.16 2.25 6.45
CA VAL A 98 13.04 2.34 7.40
C VAL A 98 13.52 2.24 8.85
N ARG A 99 14.52 1.38 9.07
CA ARG A 99 15.09 1.13 10.38
C ARG A 99 16.58 1.07 10.23
N ASP A 100 17.28 1.81 11.07
CA ASP A 100 18.71 1.73 11.21
C ASP A 100 19.08 1.09 12.54
N GLU A 101 19.85 0.02 12.52
CA GLU A 101 20.27 -0.71 13.73
C GLU A 101 21.37 0.03 14.50
N GLN A 102 22.01 1.03 13.89
CA GLN A 102 23.11 1.80 14.46
C GLN A 102 22.67 3.20 14.92
N GLY A 103 21.36 3.47 14.93
CA GLY A 103 20.79 4.75 15.39
C GLY A 103 21.11 5.96 14.50
N ARG A 104 21.45 5.75 13.23
CA ARG A 104 21.73 6.82 12.27
C ARG A 104 20.43 7.40 11.73
N ASP A 105 20.46 8.70 11.41
CA ASP A 105 19.31 9.38 10.84
C ASP A 105 18.91 8.83 9.47
N THR A 106 17.61 8.81 9.25
CA THR A 106 17.01 8.32 8.01
C THR A 106 16.22 9.42 7.33
N ILE A 107 15.77 9.18 6.09
CA ILE A 107 14.86 10.09 5.39
C ILE A 107 13.58 10.38 6.19
N TYR A 108 13.17 9.48 7.08
CA TYR A 108 11.96 9.65 7.90
C TYR A 108 12.13 10.72 8.97
N THR A 109 13.37 11.09 9.34
CA THR A 109 13.63 12.23 10.22
C THR A 109 13.14 13.54 9.61
N LEU A 110 13.15 13.67 8.27
CA LEU A 110 12.63 14.84 7.57
C LEU A 110 11.11 14.88 7.48
N LEU A 111 10.46 13.73 7.71
CA LEU A 111 9.01 13.56 7.59
C LEU A 111 8.33 13.47 8.96
N ALA A 112 9.10 13.56 10.06
CA ALA A 112 8.62 13.27 11.41
C ALA A 112 7.48 14.20 11.87
N ASP A 113 7.50 15.46 11.43
CA ASP A 113 6.47 16.45 11.77
C ASP A 113 5.30 16.47 10.78
N ALA A 114 5.37 15.66 9.72
CA ALA A 114 4.31 15.54 8.74
C ALA A 114 3.37 14.40 9.16
N ASP A 115 2.09 14.69 9.36
CA ASP A 115 1.05 13.69 9.66
C ASP A 115 0.74 12.87 8.41
N LEU A 116 1.68 11.99 8.04
CA LEU A 116 1.65 11.18 6.84
C LEU A 116 1.49 9.70 7.20
N PRO A 117 0.75 8.92 6.38
CA PRO A 117 0.71 7.48 6.54
C PRO A 117 2.07 6.84 6.26
N TRP A 118 2.18 5.53 6.43
CA TRP A 118 3.37 4.78 6.05
C TRP A 118 3.73 5.02 4.57
N LEU A 119 4.93 5.55 4.33
CA LEU A 119 5.51 5.75 3.00
C LEU A 119 6.71 4.84 2.81
N ALA A 120 6.75 4.15 1.66
CA ALA A 120 7.88 3.33 1.26
C ALA A 120 8.72 4.10 0.22
N PRO A 121 10.04 4.27 0.42
CA PRO A 121 10.89 4.91 -0.58
C PRO A 121 10.99 4.06 -1.84
N ILE A 122 10.95 4.72 -2.99
CA ILE A 122 11.18 4.17 -4.31
C ILE A 122 12.62 4.46 -4.71
N GLY A 123 13.41 3.39 -4.79
CA GLY A 123 14.85 3.49 -5.01
C GLY A 123 15.63 3.78 -3.73
N ARG A 124 16.93 3.96 -3.87
CA ARG A 124 17.85 4.19 -2.76
C ARG A 124 18.92 5.18 -3.18
N LEU A 125 19.24 6.10 -2.28
CA LEU A 125 20.44 6.93 -2.36
C LEU A 125 21.35 6.60 -1.18
N ASP A 126 22.65 6.52 -1.44
CA ASP A 126 23.64 6.28 -0.40
C ASP A 126 23.68 7.45 0.59
N LYS A 127 24.23 7.18 1.78
CA LYS A 127 24.34 8.19 2.85
C LYS A 127 25.05 9.46 2.38
N ALA A 128 26.12 9.30 1.59
CA ALA A 128 26.93 10.40 1.07
C ALA A 128 26.27 11.12 -0.12
N SER A 129 25.21 10.55 -0.70
CA SER A 129 24.53 11.07 -1.88
C SER A 129 23.38 12.00 -1.51
N GLU A 130 23.16 12.97 -2.40
CA GLU A 130 22.02 13.90 -2.38
C GLU A 130 21.25 13.82 -3.69
N GLY A 131 20.02 14.33 -3.68
CA GLY A 131 19.20 14.46 -4.88
C GLY A 131 17.81 13.86 -4.73
N LEU A 132 17.15 13.65 -5.86
CA LEU A 132 15.76 13.22 -5.91
C LEU A 132 15.60 11.77 -5.40
N LEU A 133 14.70 11.61 -4.43
CA LEU A 133 14.18 10.34 -3.94
C LEU A 133 12.65 10.40 -3.98
N CYS A 134 12.01 9.35 -4.49
CA CYS A 134 10.56 9.26 -4.61
C CYS A 134 9.97 8.21 -3.67
#